data_AF-A0A7Z0MDG6-F1
#
_entry.id   AF-A0A7Z0MDG6-F1
#
_cell.length_a   1.000
_cell.length_b   1.000
_cell.length_c   1.000
_cell.angle_alpha   90.00
_cell.angle_beta   90.00
_cell.angle_gamma   90.00
#
_symmetry.space_group_name_H-M   'P 1'
#
loop_
_entity.id
_entity.type
_entity.pdbx_description
1 polymer ?
#
loop_
_entity_poly.entity_id
_entity_poly.type
_entity_poly.pdbx_seq_one_letter_code
_entity_poly.pdbx_strand_id
1 'polypeptide(L)'
;MDGSAKEKRRLLLTLAIVSAGVWATIYVGNDWFMYEFLPGIGLRKPAGDALGGVLIVVMSFFAQRIVAVIFYRSWRLGAETRAAAARRVSDELQQLPRFNEVMSKQLNTVVQETEKASFDIISRLNDIDRVIDRLNQLVDANADRSSSMMASSNERAAHNQELINQLNQYISQRIDQAEADRLRTEQFTRQARSLTGLVKLIRDIAFQTNLLALNAAIEAARVGAAGRGFAVVAGEVRKLSQATDQAVNQINDGIQSVVGAIENQYEENFSHNNIEIEHKALEQFSSQLQQLGRDHRELIRHGAEAIEQIRQSSQELTAMFMDTLASVQFQDVTRQQIEHVVAALTRLDEHARLLSRRLLSADAEDDELRPLTEHLQDIYSGYVMHAQRSDHHSALAAAGAVQADTRAASTGPTARPPAPTSPAGGEPKIELF
;
A
#
# COMPACT_ATOMS: atom_id res chain seq x y z
N MET A 1 -26.87 -57.84 -26.26
CA MET A 1 -27.70 -58.87 -26.93
C MET A 1 -26.97 -60.20 -27.18
N ASP A 2 -25.65 -60.29 -26.98
CA ASP A 2 -24.84 -61.49 -27.32
C ASP A 2 -24.93 -62.66 -26.30
N GLY A 3 -25.25 -62.37 -25.04
CA GLY A 3 -25.35 -63.39 -23.98
C GLY A 3 -26.47 -64.41 -24.17
N SER A 4 -27.64 -63.98 -24.64
CA SER A 4 -28.82 -64.84 -24.81
C SER A 4 -28.63 -65.88 -25.94
N ALA A 5 -27.89 -65.52 -26.99
CA ALA A 5 -27.60 -66.42 -28.10
C ALA A 5 -26.64 -67.55 -27.69
N LYS A 6 -25.60 -67.21 -26.91
CA LYS A 6 -24.67 -68.19 -26.33
C LYS A 6 -25.40 -69.13 -25.38
N GLU A 7 -26.26 -68.62 -24.51
CA GLU A 7 -27.01 -69.44 -23.54
C GLU A 7 -27.96 -70.43 -24.20
N LYS A 8 -28.72 -70.00 -25.23
CA LYS A 8 -29.60 -70.88 -26.02
C LYS A 8 -28.82 -71.98 -26.74
N ARG A 9 -27.65 -71.66 -27.31
CA ARG A 9 -26.78 -72.64 -27.98
C ARG A 9 -26.25 -73.69 -27.02
N ARG A 10 -25.87 -73.29 -25.80
CA ARG A 10 -25.40 -74.20 -24.74
C ARG A 10 -26.50 -75.16 -24.28
N LEU A 11 -27.72 -74.66 -24.16
CA LEU A 11 -28.88 -75.44 -23.73
C LEU A 11 -29.26 -76.50 -24.77
N LEU A 12 -29.28 -76.13 -26.06
CA LEU A 12 -29.51 -77.07 -27.17
C LEU A 12 -28.45 -78.18 -27.25
N LEU A 13 -27.17 -77.82 -27.05
CA LEU A 13 -26.06 -78.77 -27.11
C LEU A 13 -26.09 -79.76 -25.93
N THR A 14 -26.42 -79.28 -24.73
CA THR A 14 -26.63 -80.14 -23.54
C THR A 14 -27.78 -81.12 -23.79
N LEU A 15 -28.91 -80.61 -24.28
CA LEU A 15 -30.08 -81.42 -24.57
C LEU A 15 -29.76 -82.53 -25.58
N ALA A 16 -29.04 -82.20 -26.66
CA ALA A 16 -28.63 -83.15 -27.69
C ALA A 16 -27.72 -84.26 -27.14
N ILE A 17 -26.67 -83.90 -26.37
CA ILE A 17 -25.72 -84.88 -25.81
C ILE A 17 -26.42 -85.84 -24.85
N VAL A 18 -27.25 -85.32 -23.95
CA VAL A 18 -27.96 -86.12 -22.95
C VAL A 18 -28.97 -87.03 -23.61
N SER A 19 -29.74 -86.51 -24.58
CA SER A 19 -30.75 -87.29 -25.30
C SER A 19 -30.11 -88.44 -26.08
N ALA A 20 -28.96 -88.21 -26.73
CA ALA A 20 -28.20 -89.25 -27.42
C ALA A 20 -27.65 -90.31 -26.44
N GLY A 21 -27.12 -89.90 -25.28
CA GLY A 21 -26.62 -90.82 -24.26
C GLY A 21 -27.72 -91.68 -23.63
N VAL A 22 -28.88 -91.09 -23.35
CA VAL A 22 -30.07 -91.81 -22.85
C VAL A 22 -30.56 -92.81 -23.89
N TRP A 23 -30.68 -92.40 -25.15
CA TRP A 23 -31.09 -93.29 -26.24
C TRP A 23 -30.16 -94.50 -26.39
N ALA A 24 -28.84 -94.28 -26.36
CA ALA A 24 -27.85 -95.36 -26.44
C ALA A 24 -27.94 -96.33 -25.24
N THR A 25 -28.16 -95.79 -24.04
CA THR A 25 -28.31 -96.60 -22.81
C THR A 25 -29.55 -97.48 -22.87
N ILE A 26 -30.67 -96.93 -23.36
CA ILE A 26 -31.91 -97.70 -23.56
C ILE A 26 -31.69 -98.77 -24.62
N TYR A 27 -31.15 -98.41 -25.79
CA TYR A 27 -31.03 -99.33 -26.92
C TYR A 27 -30.13 -100.54 -26.62
N VAL A 28 -29.00 -100.32 -25.93
CA VAL A 28 -28.02 -101.39 -25.62
C VAL A 28 -28.35 -102.12 -24.32
N GLY A 29 -28.86 -101.42 -23.31
CA GLY A 29 -29.10 -101.99 -21.98
C GLY A 29 -30.45 -102.69 -21.80
N ASN A 30 -31.40 -102.46 -22.71
CA ASN A 30 -32.77 -102.97 -22.57
C ASN A 30 -32.84 -104.50 -22.55
N ASP A 31 -32.10 -105.18 -23.43
CA ASP A 31 -32.14 -106.65 -23.49
C ASP A 31 -31.56 -107.28 -22.22
N TRP A 32 -30.42 -106.77 -21.75
CA TRP A 32 -29.83 -107.19 -20.47
C TRP A 32 -30.78 -106.96 -19.28
N PHE A 33 -31.43 -105.80 -19.25
CA PHE A 33 -32.35 -105.44 -18.17
C PHE A 33 -33.59 -106.34 -18.14
N MET A 34 -34.15 -106.65 -19.31
CA MET A 34 -35.37 -107.46 -19.45
C MET A 34 -35.14 -108.95 -19.25
N TYR A 35 -34.02 -109.49 -19.73
CA TYR A 35 -33.79 -110.94 -19.76
C TYR A 35 -32.86 -111.46 -18.66
N GLU A 36 -31.99 -110.62 -18.11
CA GLU A 36 -31.00 -111.04 -17.11
C GLU A 36 -31.27 -110.41 -15.73
N PHE A 37 -31.56 -109.10 -15.69
CA PHE A 37 -31.72 -108.39 -14.42
C PHE A 37 -33.10 -108.57 -13.79
N LEU A 38 -34.18 -108.29 -14.52
CA LEU A 38 -35.56 -108.36 -14.02
C LEU A 38 -35.98 -109.76 -13.51
N PRO A 39 -35.61 -110.87 -14.18
CA PRO A 39 -35.88 -112.21 -13.66
C PRO A 39 -35.11 -112.54 -12.38
N GLY A 40 -33.87 -112.02 -12.24
CA GLY A 40 -33.03 -112.23 -11.05
C GLY A 40 -33.57 -111.59 -9.76
N ILE A 41 -34.47 -110.62 -9.89
CA ILE A 41 -35.10 -109.91 -8.76
C ILE A 41 -36.61 -110.24 -8.60
N GLY A 42 -37.15 -111.17 -9.40
CA GLY A 42 -38.49 -111.74 -9.20
C GLY A 42 -39.67 -110.82 -9.53
N LEU A 43 -39.46 -109.74 -10.30
CA LEU A 43 -40.52 -108.76 -10.62
C LEU A 43 -41.36 -109.17 -11.84
N ARG A 44 -42.68 -108.93 -11.79
CA ARG A 44 -43.58 -109.12 -12.95
C ARG A 44 -43.33 -108.02 -14.00
N LYS A 45 -43.38 -108.39 -15.30
CA LYS A 45 -43.07 -107.52 -16.45
C LYS A 45 -43.60 -106.06 -16.35
N PRO A 46 -44.89 -105.80 -16.02
CA PRO A 46 -45.40 -104.42 -16.00
C PRO A 46 -44.77 -103.54 -14.91
N ALA A 47 -44.39 -104.12 -13.76
CA ALA A 47 -43.75 -103.40 -12.68
C ALA A 47 -42.26 -103.15 -12.96
N GLY A 48 -41.62 -104.07 -13.68
CA GLY A 48 -40.24 -103.92 -14.14
C GLY A 48 -40.05 -102.79 -15.14
N ASP A 49 -40.96 -102.69 -16.12
CA ASP A 49 -40.94 -101.63 -17.14
C ASP A 49 -41.10 -100.23 -16.52
N ALA A 50 -42.00 -100.09 -15.54
CA ALA A 50 -42.22 -98.84 -14.82
C ALA A 50 -40.98 -98.43 -13.99
N LEU A 51 -40.32 -99.37 -13.33
CA LEU A 51 -39.08 -99.15 -12.59
C LEU A 51 -37.93 -98.73 -13.51
N GLY A 52 -37.78 -99.38 -14.67
CA GLY A 52 -36.80 -99.02 -15.68
C GLY A 52 -37.02 -97.60 -16.22
N GLY A 53 -38.26 -97.23 -16.52
CA GLY A 53 -38.62 -95.87 -16.95
C GLY A 53 -38.27 -94.80 -15.92
N VAL A 54 -38.57 -95.02 -14.65
CA VAL A 54 -38.19 -94.11 -13.56
C VAL A 54 -36.67 -94.00 -13.43
N LEU A 55 -35.95 -95.12 -13.51
CA LEU A 55 -34.48 -95.14 -13.45
C LEU A 55 -33.86 -94.33 -14.59
N ILE A 56 -34.38 -94.46 -15.81
CA ILE A 56 -33.91 -93.70 -16.98
C ILE A 56 -34.16 -92.20 -16.82
N VAL A 57 -35.33 -91.79 -16.33
CA VAL A 57 -35.62 -90.36 -16.10
C VAL A 57 -34.66 -89.78 -15.05
N VAL A 58 -34.41 -90.53 -13.97
CA VAL A 58 -33.46 -90.14 -12.93
C VAL A 58 -32.04 -90.05 -13.51
N MET A 59 -31.58 -91.08 -14.24
CA MET A 59 -30.26 -91.10 -14.87
C MET A 59 -30.08 -90.01 -15.92
N SER A 60 -31.12 -89.73 -16.71
CA SER A 60 -31.14 -88.63 -17.68
C SER A 60 -31.00 -87.27 -16.98
N PHE A 61 -31.72 -87.07 -15.87
CA PHE A 61 -31.58 -85.87 -15.06
C PHE A 61 -30.15 -85.71 -14.50
N PHE A 62 -29.55 -86.80 -13.98
CA PHE A 62 -28.17 -86.77 -13.51
C PHE A 62 -27.15 -86.56 -14.64
N ALA A 63 -27.33 -87.21 -15.79
CA ALA A 63 -26.49 -87.02 -16.98
C ALA A 63 -26.56 -85.58 -17.50
N GLN A 64 -27.77 -84.99 -17.53
CA GLN A 64 -27.96 -83.58 -17.87
C GLN A 64 -27.22 -82.66 -16.91
N ARG A 65 -27.24 -82.98 -15.61
CA ARG A 65 -26.49 -82.24 -14.60
C ARG A 65 -24.98 -82.37 -14.79
N ILE A 66 -24.48 -83.56 -15.09
CA ILE A 66 -23.04 -83.81 -15.30
C ILE A 66 -22.54 -83.07 -16.55
N VAL A 67 -23.25 -83.15 -17.68
CA VAL A 67 -22.87 -82.44 -18.92
C VAL A 67 -22.88 -80.94 -18.71
N ALA A 68 -23.87 -80.39 -18.00
CA ALA A 68 -23.93 -78.97 -17.67
C ALA A 68 -22.73 -78.53 -16.80
N VAL A 69 -22.32 -79.35 -15.84
CA VAL A 69 -21.16 -79.06 -14.97
C VAL A 69 -19.85 -79.13 -15.74
N ILE A 70 -19.65 -80.16 -16.57
CA ILE A 70 -18.39 -80.40 -17.30
C ILE A 70 -18.19 -79.37 -18.42
N PHE A 71 -19.20 -79.12 -19.25
CA PHE A 71 -19.04 -78.27 -20.44
C PHE A 71 -19.19 -76.78 -20.14
N TYR A 72 -20.01 -76.41 -19.15
CA TYR A 72 -20.32 -75.00 -18.91
C TYR A 72 -19.82 -74.47 -17.59
N ARG A 73 -19.27 -75.32 -16.71
CA ARG A 73 -18.66 -74.92 -15.43
C ARG A 73 -19.59 -73.98 -14.63
N SER A 74 -20.90 -74.08 -14.86
CA SER A 74 -21.87 -73.00 -14.62
C SER A 74 -22.62 -73.11 -13.29
N TRP A 75 -22.21 -74.02 -12.39
CA TRP A 75 -22.90 -74.17 -11.11
C TRP A 75 -22.38 -73.23 -10.02
N ARG A 76 -21.13 -72.78 -10.10
CA ARG A 76 -20.48 -72.00 -9.03
C ARG A 76 -19.71 -70.77 -9.51
N LEU A 77 -19.12 -70.80 -10.71
CA LEU A 77 -18.26 -69.69 -11.14
C LEU A 77 -19.01 -68.35 -11.22
N GLY A 78 -20.23 -68.26 -11.76
CA GLY A 78 -20.92 -66.97 -11.86
C GLY A 78 -21.40 -66.37 -10.52
N ALA A 79 -21.72 -67.21 -9.54
CA ALA A 79 -22.11 -66.74 -8.20
C ALA A 79 -20.89 -66.44 -7.32
N GLU A 80 -19.84 -67.26 -7.42
CA GLU A 80 -18.56 -67.03 -6.74
C GLU A 80 -17.81 -65.82 -7.33
N THR A 81 -17.85 -65.59 -8.65
CA THR A 81 -17.25 -64.39 -9.27
C THR A 81 -18.03 -63.13 -8.93
N ARG A 82 -19.37 -63.15 -8.92
CA ARG A 82 -20.17 -62.00 -8.46
C ARG A 82 -19.98 -61.72 -6.97
N ALA A 83 -19.90 -62.76 -6.13
CA ALA A 83 -19.61 -62.59 -4.71
C ALA A 83 -18.18 -62.07 -4.46
N ALA A 84 -17.20 -62.51 -5.25
CA ALA A 84 -15.83 -62.00 -5.19
C ALA A 84 -15.74 -60.54 -5.68
N ALA A 85 -16.43 -60.19 -6.76
CA ALA A 85 -16.53 -58.82 -7.26
C ALA A 85 -17.23 -57.89 -6.24
N ALA A 86 -18.33 -58.33 -5.64
CA ALA A 86 -19.03 -57.60 -4.59
C ALA A 86 -18.18 -57.42 -3.33
N ARG A 87 -17.38 -58.43 -2.94
CA ARG A 87 -16.43 -58.31 -1.82
C ARG A 87 -15.32 -57.30 -2.13
N ARG A 88 -14.69 -57.38 -3.31
CA ARG A 88 -13.67 -56.40 -3.72
C ARG A 88 -14.22 -54.98 -3.77
N VAL A 89 -15.41 -54.79 -4.32
CA VAL A 89 -16.07 -53.47 -4.35
C VAL A 89 -16.39 -53.01 -2.93
N SER A 90 -16.87 -53.89 -2.05
CA SER A 90 -17.10 -53.56 -0.64
C SER A 90 -15.81 -53.12 0.07
N ASP A 91 -14.68 -53.80 -0.20
CA ASP A 91 -13.38 -53.45 0.38
C ASP A 91 -12.88 -52.07 -0.13
N GLU A 92 -13.10 -51.76 -1.40
CA GLU A 92 -12.79 -50.44 -1.98
C GLU A 92 -13.73 -49.33 -1.45
N LEU A 93 -15.02 -49.62 -1.31
CA LEU A 93 -15.99 -48.70 -0.71
C LEU A 93 -15.64 -48.41 0.76
N GLN A 94 -15.04 -49.36 1.49
CA GLN A 94 -14.50 -49.12 2.83
C GLN A 94 -13.32 -48.14 2.82
N GLN A 95 -12.63 -47.92 1.71
CA GLN A 95 -11.55 -46.93 1.60
C GLN A 95 -12.06 -45.52 1.26
N LEU A 96 -13.27 -45.38 0.72
CA LEU A 96 -13.85 -44.07 0.36
C LEU A 96 -13.87 -43.06 1.52
N PRO A 97 -14.24 -43.42 2.77
CA PRO A 97 -14.20 -42.49 3.88
C PRO A 97 -12.80 -41.92 4.13
N ARG A 98 -11.74 -42.74 3.98
CA ARG A 98 -10.35 -42.27 4.13
C ARG A 98 -9.99 -41.28 3.02
N PHE A 99 -10.37 -41.60 1.78
CA PHE A 99 -10.12 -40.71 0.66
C PHE A 99 -10.82 -39.36 0.84
N ASN A 100 -12.10 -39.40 1.23
CA ASN A 100 -12.89 -38.20 1.45
C ASN A 100 -12.35 -37.38 2.63
N GLU A 101 -11.89 -38.03 3.71
CA GLU A 101 -11.26 -37.34 4.85
C GLU A 101 -10.00 -36.59 4.41
N VAL A 102 -9.14 -37.22 3.58
CA VAL A 102 -7.95 -36.56 3.02
C VAL A 102 -8.35 -35.35 2.17
N MET A 103 -9.32 -35.48 1.26
CA MET A 103 -9.78 -34.35 0.43
C MET A 103 -10.40 -33.23 1.26
N SER A 104 -11.23 -33.58 2.25
CA SER A 104 -11.86 -32.61 3.14
C SER A 104 -10.82 -31.87 3.97
N LYS A 105 -9.82 -32.57 4.49
CA LYS A 105 -8.72 -31.95 5.25
C LYS A 105 -7.93 -30.97 4.39
N GLN A 106 -7.56 -31.36 3.16
CA GLN A 106 -6.85 -30.47 2.22
C GLN A 106 -7.69 -29.23 1.89
N LEU A 107 -8.98 -29.38 1.58
CA LEU A 107 -9.87 -28.25 1.30
C LEU A 107 -10.04 -27.34 2.52
N ASN A 108 -10.16 -27.90 3.72
CA ASN A 108 -10.25 -27.09 4.94
C ASN A 108 -8.98 -26.28 5.18
N THR A 109 -7.80 -26.85 4.92
CA THR A 109 -6.54 -26.10 5.00
C THR A 109 -6.49 -24.97 3.97
N VAL A 110 -6.89 -25.22 2.72
CA VAL A 110 -6.99 -24.18 1.67
C VAL A 110 -7.89 -23.03 2.14
N VAL A 111 -9.06 -23.35 2.70
CA VAL A 111 -10.01 -22.35 3.21
C VAL A 111 -9.38 -21.54 4.34
N GLN A 112 -8.74 -22.20 5.31
CA GLN A 112 -8.10 -21.52 6.45
C GLN A 112 -6.93 -20.62 6.02
N GLU A 113 -6.08 -21.08 5.09
CA GLU A 113 -4.98 -20.29 4.53
C GLU A 113 -5.52 -19.08 3.77
N THR A 114 -6.59 -19.27 2.99
CA THR A 114 -7.27 -18.19 2.24
C THR A 114 -7.90 -17.15 3.16
N GLU A 115 -8.59 -17.59 4.21
CA GLU A 115 -9.21 -16.70 5.20
C GLU A 115 -8.14 -15.89 5.94
N LYS A 116 -7.08 -16.56 6.40
CA LYS A 116 -5.95 -15.90 7.08
C LYS A 116 -5.28 -14.88 6.18
N ALA A 117 -4.94 -15.25 4.94
CA ALA A 117 -4.32 -14.32 3.99
C ALA A 117 -5.23 -13.13 3.67
N SER A 118 -6.55 -13.36 3.54
CA SER A 118 -7.52 -12.29 3.34
C SER A 118 -7.58 -11.33 4.54
N PHE A 119 -7.58 -11.86 5.76
CA PHE A 119 -7.55 -11.04 6.98
C PHE A 119 -6.26 -10.22 7.07
N ASP A 120 -5.11 -10.83 6.78
CA ASP A 120 -3.81 -10.15 6.77
C ASP A 120 -3.80 -9.01 5.73
N ILE A 121 -4.35 -9.22 4.54
CA ILE A 121 -4.48 -8.17 3.50
C ILE A 121 -5.38 -7.03 4.01
N ILE A 122 -6.55 -7.33 4.59
CA ILE A 122 -7.46 -6.30 5.13
C ILE A 122 -6.76 -5.49 6.23
N SER A 123 -6.04 -6.15 7.14
CA SER A 123 -5.29 -5.47 8.20
C SER A 123 -4.24 -4.52 7.62
N ARG A 124 -3.47 -4.98 6.62
CA ARG A 124 -2.45 -4.16 5.94
C ARG A 124 -3.07 -2.98 5.19
N LEU A 125 -4.20 -3.18 4.53
CA LEU A 125 -4.94 -2.10 3.86
C LEU A 125 -5.44 -1.05 4.86
N ASN A 126 -5.92 -1.46 6.03
CA ASN A 126 -6.31 -0.53 7.10
C ASN A 126 -5.11 0.27 7.64
N ASP A 127 -3.93 -0.35 7.74
CA ASP A 127 -2.72 0.37 8.14
C ASP A 127 -2.24 1.36 7.07
N ILE A 128 -2.35 1.00 5.79
CA ILE A 128 -2.13 1.92 4.67
C ILE A 128 -3.09 3.11 4.74
N ASP A 129 -4.38 2.85 4.96
CA ASP A 129 -5.42 3.88 5.08
C ASP A 129 -5.11 4.88 6.21
N ARG A 130 -4.68 4.39 7.37
CA ARG A 130 -4.23 5.24 8.49
C ARG A 130 -3.04 6.12 8.14
N VAL A 131 -2.11 5.63 7.32
CA VAL A 131 -0.95 6.44 6.88
C VAL A 131 -1.38 7.47 5.83
N ILE A 132 -2.30 7.11 4.93
CA ILE A 132 -2.92 8.06 3.98
C ILE A 132 -3.64 9.18 4.74
N ASP A 133 -4.43 8.86 5.76
CA ASP A 133 -5.11 9.86 6.59
C ASP A 133 -4.14 10.83 7.26
N ARG A 134 -3.04 10.31 7.84
CA ARG A 134 -2.00 11.16 8.43
C ARG A 134 -1.32 12.05 7.38
N LEU A 135 -1.06 11.51 6.19
CA LEU A 135 -0.48 12.27 5.07
C LEU A 135 -1.42 13.40 4.65
N ASN A 136 -2.72 13.13 4.50
CA ASN A 136 -3.71 14.14 4.14
C ASN A 136 -3.80 15.24 5.20
N GLN A 137 -3.87 14.87 6.49
CA GLN A 137 -3.87 15.84 7.59
C GLN A 137 -2.61 16.71 7.60
N LEU A 138 -1.44 16.14 7.29
CA LEU A 138 -0.18 16.87 7.19
C LEU A 138 -0.20 17.86 6.02
N VAL A 139 -0.70 17.43 4.86
CA VAL A 139 -0.84 18.28 3.67
C VAL A 139 -1.79 19.45 3.95
N ASP A 140 -2.95 19.18 4.56
CA ASP A 140 -3.95 20.20 4.90
C ASP A 140 -3.40 21.20 5.92
N ALA A 141 -2.82 20.71 7.03
CA ALA A 141 -2.23 21.56 8.05
C ALA A 141 -1.09 22.43 7.50
N ASN A 142 -0.27 21.87 6.60
CA ASN A 142 0.79 22.62 5.95
C ASN A 142 0.24 23.66 4.96
N ALA A 143 -0.82 23.33 4.20
CA ALA A 143 -1.48 24.26 3.30
C ALA A 143 -2.08 25.45 4.07
N ASP A 144 -2.81 25.19 5.16
CA ASP A 144 -3.40 26.22 6.02
C ASP A 144 -2.33 27.13 6.63
N ARG A 145 -1.27 26.53 7.20
CA ARG A 145 -0.17 27.28 7.80
C ARG A 145 0.56 28.13 6.75
N SER A 146 0.89 27.54 5.60
CA SER A 146 1.56 28.26 4.51
C SER A 146 0.70 29.41 3.98
N SER A 147 -0.61 29.19 3.82
CA SER A 147 -1.57 30.23 3.42
C SER A 147 -1.60 31.40 4.42
N SER A 148 -1.68 31.10 5.73
CA SER A 148 -1.66 32.13 6.77
C SER A 148 -0.36 32.95 6.80
N MET A 149 0.79 32.27 6.61
CA MET A 149 2.10 32.91 6.54
C MET A 149 2.24 33.77 5.28
N MET A 150 1.76 33.28 4.13
CA MET A 150 1.73 34.05 2.88
C MET A 150 0.87 35.29 3.02
N ALA A 151 -0.32 35.19 3.63
CA ALA A 151 -1.21 36.33 3.85
C ALA A 151 -0.53 37.43 4.69
N SER A 152 0.06 37.06 5.84
CA SER A 152 0.85 37.97 6.69
C SER A 152 2.04 38.58 5.94
N SER A 153 2.79 37.75 5.20
CA SER A 153 3.93 38.23 4.40
C SER A 153 3.49 39.22 3.33
N ASN A 154 2.33 39.01 2.71
CA ASN A 154 1.82 39.86 1.64
C ASN A 154 1.30 41.20 2.19
N GLU A 155 0.64 41.18 3.35
CA GLU A 155 0.23 42.41 4.06
C GLU A 155 1.45 43.26 4.46
N ARG A 156 2.49 42.63 5.00
CA ARG A 156 3.76 43.29 5.32
C ARG A 156 4.48 43.82 4.08
N ALA A 157 4.45 43.08 2.98
CA ALA A 157 5.02 43.54 1.71
C ALA A 157 4.28 44.77 1.17
N ALA A 158 2.94 44.78 1.26
CA ALA A 158 2.13 45.95 0.88
C ALA A 158 2.44 47.17 1.77
N HIS A 159 2.58 46.97 3.08
CA HIS A 159 2.94 48.04 4.00
C HIS A 159 4.37 48.58 3.75
N ASN A 160 5.34 47.70 3.47
CA ASN A 160 6.67 48.10 3.04
C ASN A 160 6.64 48.92 1.74
N GLN A 161 5.81 48.52 0.77
CA GLN A 161 5.66 49.26 -0.49
C GLN A 161 5.11 50.67 -0.24
N GLU A 162 4.16 50.82 0.67
CA GLU A 162 3.62 52.12 1.07
C GLU A 162 4.70 52.99 1.75
N LEU A 163 5.49 52.42 2.66
CA LEU A 163 6.61 53.14 3.28
C LEU A 163 7.67 53.57 2.25
N ILE A 164 7.97 52.73 1.25
CA ILE A 164 8.88 53.10 0.16
C ILE A 164 8.32 54.30 -0.62
N ASN A 165 7.02 54.30 -0.91
CA ASN A 165 6.38 55.43 -1.60
C ASN A 165 6.46 56.72 -0.77
N GLN A 166 6.22 56.63 0.53
CA GLN A 166 6.32 57.77 1.46
C GLN A 166 7.76 58.30 1.55
N LEU A 167 8.75 57.41 1.65
CA LEU A 167 10.18 57.76 1.62
C LEU A 167 10.56 58.45 0.31
N ASN A 168 10.12 57.92 -0.84
CA ASN A 168 10.39 58.54 -2.13
C ASN A 168 9.77 59.95 -2.24
N GLN A 169 8.52 60.13 -1.81
CA GLN A 169 7.87 61.45 -1.79
C GLN A 169 8.61 62.43 -0.87
N TYR A 170 8.99 61.97 0.31
CA TYR A 170 9.76 62.76 1.26
C TYR A 170 11.12 63.19 0.66
N ILE A 171 11.87 62.26 0.05
CA ILE A 171 13.15 62.56 -0.61
C ILE A 171 12.96 63.59 -1.74
N SER A 172 11.92 63.44 -2.58
CA SER A 172 11.62 64.44 -3.62
C SER A 172 11.36 65.83 -3.04
N GLN A 173 10.51 65.93 -2.01
CA GLN A 173 10.24 67.21 -1.34
C GLN A 173 11.50 67.82 -0.73
N ARG A 174 12.42 67.00 -0.22
CA ARG A 174 13.72 67.45 0.32
C ARG A 174 14.63 68.01 -0.75
N ILE A 175 14.70 67.36 -1.91
CA ILE A 175 15.46 67.86 -3.06
C ILE A 175 14.92 69.22 -3.50
N ASP A 176 13.59 69.36 -3.62
CA ASP A 176 12.95 70.63 -4.00
C ASP A 176 13.20 71.74 -2.97
N GLN A 177 13.09 71.43 -1.67
CA GLN A 177 13.39 72.38 -0.59
C GLN A 177 14.85 72.81 -0.59
N ALA A 178 15.78 71.87 -0.75
CA ALA A 178 17.21 72.16 -0.81
C ALA A 178 17.56 73.07 -2.01
N GLU A 179 16.92 72.86 -3.16
CA GLU A 179 17.09 73.72 -4.32
C GLU A 179 16.51 75.12 -4.09
N ALA A 180 15.33 75.22 -3.49
CA ALA A 180 14.73 76.50 -3.12
C ALA A 180 15.59 77.27 -2.10
N ASP A 181 16.15 76.59 -1.10
CA ASP A 181 17.08 77.18 -0.13
C ASP A 181 18.37 77.66 -0.79
N ARG A 182 18.95 76.86 -1.68
CA ARG A 182 20.13 77.25 -2.48
C ARG A 182 19.88 78.54 -3.27
N LEU A 183 18.74 78.63 -3.95
CA LEU A 183 18.35 79.83 -4.71
C LEU A 183 18.15 81.06 -3.81
N ARG A 184 17.52 80.88 -2.64
CA ARG A 184 17.36 81.95 -1.63
C ARG A 184 18.71 82.46 -1.13
N THR A 185 19.61 81.56 -0.77
CA THR A 185 20.97 81.90 -0.31
C THR A 185 21.73 82.65 -1.40
N GLU A 186 21.71 82.19 -2.66
CA GLU A 186 22.34 82.92 -3.77
C GLU A 186 21.79 84.34 -3.95
N GLN A 187 20.46 84.51 -3.82
CA GLN A 187 19.83 85.82 -3.91
C GLN A 187 20.29 86.74 -2.77
N PHE A 188 20.36 86.24 -1.53
CA PHE A 188 20.88 86.97 -0.37
C PHE A 188 22.36 87.32 -0.50
N THR A 189 23.18 86.46 -1.11
CA THR A 189 24.57 86.78 -1.39
C THR A 189 24.70 87.88 -2.45
N ARG A 190 23.85 87.89 -3.49
CA ARG A 190 23.81 88.95 -4.53
C ARG A 190 23.38 90.31 -3.96
N GLN A 191 22.16 90.37 -3.41
CA GLN A 191 21.96 90.88 -2.06
C GLN A 191 23.00 91.80 -1.41
N ALA A 192 23.72 91.16 -0.48
CA ALA A 192 24.77 91.71 0.33
C ALA A 192 25.92 92.29 -0.50
N ARG A 193 26.35 91.63 -1.60
CA ARG A 193 27.41 92.17 -2.48
C ARG A 193 27.05 93.53 -3.07
N SER A 194 25.78 93.71 -3.46
CA SER A 194 25.29 95.01 -3.92
C SER A 194 25.38 96.08 -2.83
N LEU A 195 24.96 95.73 -1.60
CA LEU A 195 25.08 96.63 -0.45
C LEU A 195 26.54 96.99 -0.15
N THR A 196 27.46 96.03 -0.18
CA THR A 196 28.91 96.29 -0.01
C THR A 196 29.44 97.26 -1.05
N GLY A 197 28.99 97.15 -2.31
CA GLY A 197 29.33 98.11 -3.38
C GLY A 197 28.83 99.52 -3.07
N LEU A 198 27.59 99.64 -2.58
CA LEU A 198 26.98 100.92 -2.20
C LEU A 198 27.71 101.56 -1.00
N VAL A 199 28.02 100.75 0.02
CA VAL A 199 28.77 101.15 1.21
C VAL A 199 30.17 101.65 0.83
N LYS A 200 30.85 100.98 -0.12
CA LYS A 200 32.14 101.45 -0.66
C LYS A 200 32.01 102.82 -1.34
N LEU A 201 30.98 103.03 -2.16
CA LEU A 201 30.73 104.33 -2.79
C LEU A 201 30.51 105.44 -1.75
N ILE A 202 29.74 105.17 -0.68
CA ILE A 202 29.54 106.14 0.40
C ILE A 202 30.86 106.43 1.12
N ARG A 203 31.72 105.42 1.31
CA ARG A 203 33.07 105.60 1.86
C ARG A 203 33.92 106.54 0.98
N ASP A 204 33.92 106.29 -0.32
CA ASP A 204 34.68 107.09 -1.28
C ASP A 204 34.18 108.55 -1.30
N ILE A 205 32.87 108.78 -1.22
CA ILE A 205 32.26 110.12 -1.09
C ILE A 205 32.67 110.78 0.22
N ALA A 206 32.60 110.07 1.35
CA ALA A 206 33.03 110.58 2.65
C ALA A 206 34.51 110.96 2.65
N PHE A 207 35.36 110.13 2.04
CA PHE A 207 36.79 110.40 1.88
C PHE A 207 37.07 111.62 1.01
N GLN A 208 36.40 111.74 -0.15
CA GLN A 208 36.50 112.92 -1.01
C GLN A 208 35.99 114.18 -0.31
N THR A 209 34.89 114.09 0.43
CA THR A 209 34.33 115.22 1.19
C THR A 209 35.27 115.65 2.32
N ASN A 210 35.93 114.69 2.98
CA ASN A 210 36.97 114.96 3.98
C ASN A 210 38.18 115.67 3.36
N LEU A 211 38.62 115.27 2.15
CA LEU A 211 39.70 115.96 1.42
C LEU A 211 39.29 117.37 0.97
N LEU A 212 38.08 117.54 0.46
CA LEU A 212 37.51 118.85 0.10
C LEU A 212 37.46 119.79 1.32
N ALA A 213 36.97 119.27 2.46
CA ALA A 213 36.90 120.01 3.71
C ALA A 213 38.29 120.35 4.25
N LEU A 214 39.28 119.45 4.12
CA LEU A 214 40.67 119.72 4.48
C LEU A 214 41.27 120.84 3.62
N ASN A 215 41.09 120.78 2.30
CA ASN A 215 41.56 121.82 1.39
C ASN A 215 40.89 123.17 1.69
N ALA A 216 39.58 123.16 1.97
CA ALA A 216 38.84 124.36 2.37
C ALA A 216 39.33 124.93 3.71
N ALA A 217 39.65 124.08 4.70
CA ALA A 217 40.20 124.51 5.98
C ALA A 217 41.61 125.13 5.83
N ILE A 218 42.45 124.56 4.97
CA ILE A 218 43.79 125.10 4.64
C ILE A 218 43.66 126.47 3.98
N GLU A 219 42.79 126.60 2.97
CA GLU A 219 42.62 127.87 2.26
C GLU A 219 41.96 128.94 3.15
N ALA A 220 41.00 128.55 4.01
CA ALA A 220 40.42 129.43 5.02
C ALA A 220 41.45 129.95 6.03
N ALA A 221 42.46 129.14 6.38
CA ALA A 221 43.60 129.57 7.19
C ALA A 221 44.52 130.54 6.43
N ARG A 222 44.64 130.38 5.10
CA ARG A 222 45.48 131.20 4.22
C ARG A 222 44.96 132.62 4.03
N VAL A 223 43.64 132.83 3.96
CA VAL A 223 43.02 134.18 3.82
C VAL A 223 42.88 134.92 5.17
N GLY A 224 43.37 134.35 6.28
CA GLY A 224 43.44 135.01 7.59
C GLY A 224 42.08 135.39 8.18
N ALA A 225 41.92 136.63 8.65
CA ALA A 225 40.75 137.07 9.42
C ALA A 225 39.41 136.98 8.66
N ALA A 226 39.43 137.09 7.33
CA ALA A 226 38.26 136.98 6.45
C ALA A 226 37.77 135.52 6.27
N GLY A 227 38.62 134.52 6.51
CA GLY A 227 38.33 133.10 6.33
C GLY A 227 37.72 132.39 7.56
N ARG A 228 37.60 133.07 8.72
CA ARG A 228 37.18 132.42 9.98
C ARG A 228 35.84 131.69 9.92
N GLY A 229 34.83 132.26 9.27
CA GLY A 229 33.53 131.59 9.09
C GLY A 229 33.62 130.33 8.23
N PHE A 230 34.40 130.38 7.16
CA PHE A 230 34.67 129.23 6.29
C PHE A 230 35.49 128.14 7.01
N ALA A 231 36.44 128.51 7.87
CA ALA A 231 37.22 127.55 8.66
C ALA A 231 36.34 126.74 9.62
N VAL A 232 35.34 127.36 10.25
CA VAL A 232 34.38 126.66 11.13
C VAL A 232 33.52 125.68 10.34
N VAL A 233 32.97 126.11 9.20
CA VAL A 233 32.17 125.23 8.32
C VAL A 233 33.02 124.07 7.78
N ALA A 234 34.24 124.33 7.32
CA ALA A 234 35.16 123.30 6.84
C ALA A 234 35.53 122.30 7.95
N GLY A 235 35.74 122.77 9.18
CA GLY A 235 35.95 121.91 10.35
C GLY A 235 34.75 121.00 10.63
N GLU A 236 33.53 121.53 10.55
CA GLU A 236 32.30 120.75 10.78
C GLU A 236 32.05 119.74 9.65
N VAL A 237 32.24 120.11 8.38
CA VAL A 237 32.12 119.19 7.24
C VAL A 237 33.16 118.06 7.32
N ARG A 238 34.38 118.37 7.75
CA ARG A 238 35.42 117.37 8.00
C ARG A 238 34.99 116.38 9.09
N LYS A 239 34.45 116.89 10.19
CA LYS A 239 33.95 116.08 11.32
C LYS A 239 32.79 115.17 10.89
N LEU A 240 31.85 115.70 10.10
CA LEU A 240 30.75 114.94 9.52
C LEU A 240 31.25 113.82 8.61
N SER A 241 32.24 114.11 7.77
CA SER A 241 32.81 113.15 6.82
C SER A 241 33.53 112.00 7.54
N GLN A 242 34.26 112.30 8.63
CA GLN A 242 34.87 111.28 9.48
C GLN A 242 33.84 110.43 10.22
N ALA A 243 32.75 111.04 10.72
CA ALA A 243 31.65 110.30 11.33
C ALA A 243 30.94 109.39 10.32
N THR A 244 30.74 109.85 9.08
CA THR A 244 30.19 109.03 7.99
C THR A 244 31.10 107.84 7.66
N ASP A 245 32.42 108.04 7.58
CA ASP A 245 33.38 106.93 7.34
C ASP A 245 33.29 105.86 8.44
N GLN A 246 33.21 106.27 9.71
CA GLN A 246 33.02 105.35 10.84
C GLN A 246 31.69 104.58 10.74
N ALA A 247 30.58 105.27 10.44
CA ALA A 247 29.27 104.63 10.28
C ALA A 247 29.27 103.63 9.12
N VAL A 248 29.91 103.97 8.01
CA VAL A 248 30.08 103.10 6.83
C VAL A 248 30.87 101.84 7.16
N ASN A 249 31.92 101.94 7.99
CA ASN A 249 32.67 100.77 8.47
C ASN A 249 31.77 99.84 9.31
N GLN A 250 30.99 100.39 10.24
CA GLN A 250 30.06 99.59 11.06
C GLN A 250 28.98 98.91 10.21
N ILE A 251 28.45 99.59 9.19
CA ILE A 251 27.48 98.99 8.24
C ILE A 251 28.14 97.85 7.46
N ASN A 252 29.39 98.03 7.01
CA ASN A 252 30.11 96.98 6.29
C ASN A 252 30.32 95.74 7.15
N ASP A 253 30.72 95.90 8.41
CA ASP A 253 30.92 94.80 9.36
C ASP A 253 29.58 94.10 9.66
N GLY A 254 28.49 94.87 9.80
CA GLY A 254 27.13 94.34 9.95
C GLY A 254 26.68 93.50 8.75
N ILE A 255 26.94 93.97 7.52
CA ILE A 255 26.64 93.21 6.29
C ILE A 255 27.44 91.90 6.26
N GLN A 256 28.74 91.93 6.56
CA GLN A 256 29.56 90.72 6.59
C GLN A 256 29.09 89.73 7.67
N SER A 257 28.70 90.23 8.85
CA SER A 257 28.16 89.39 9.92
C SER A 257 26.84 88.72 9.51
N VAL A 258 25.94 89.43 8.82
CA VAL A 258 24.69 88.86 8.32
C VAL A 258 24.95 87.80 7.25
N VAL A 259 25.88 88.04 6.32
CA VAL A 259 26.27 87.05 5.30
C VAL A 259 26.81 85.78 5.97
N GLY A 260 27.75 85.92 6.91
CA GLY A 260 28.28 84.77 7.64
C GLY A 260 27.23 84.03 8.46
N ALA A 261 26.28 84.74 9.06
CA ALA A 261 25.16 84.13 9.78
C ALA A 261 24.23 83.33 8.85
N ILE A 262 23.94 83.84 7.65
CA ILE A 262 23.12 83.14 6.64
C ILE A 262 23.85 81.89 6.13
N GLU A 263 25.15 81.99 5.84
CA GLU A 263 25.98 80.85 5.41
C GLU A 263 26.02 79.76 6.49
N ASN A 264 26.24 80.12 7.75
CA ASN A 264 26.21 79.18 8.87
C ASN A 264 24.83 78.55 9.08
N GLN A 265 23.75 79.34 9.01
CA GLN A 265 22.38 78.84 9.14
C GLN A 265 22.02 77.84 8.03
N TYR A 266 22.54 78.05 6.82
CA TYR A 266 22.37 77.13 5.69
C TYR A 266 23.09 75.79 5.95
N GLU A 267 24.31 75.82 6.47
CA GLU A 267 25.03 74.59 6.86
C GLU A 267 24.38 73.86 8.04
N GLU A 268 23.85 74.58 9.04
CA GLU A 268 23.16 74.00 10.19
C GLU A 268 21.82 73.34 9.81
N ASN A 269 21.01 73.98 8.95
CA ASN A 269 19.74 73.40 8.51
C ASN A 269 19.92 72.12 7.67
N PHE A 270 21.04 72.00 6.97
CA PHE A 270 21.39 70.77 6.25
C PHE A 270 21.81 69.64 7.20
N SER A 271 22.34 69.95 8.38
CA SER A 271 22.99 68.95 9.25
C SER A 271 22.12 68.43 10.41
N HIS A 272 21.19 69.22 10.99
CA HIS A 272 20.63 68.83 12.31
C HIS A 272 19.13 68.51 12.35
N ASN A 273 18.24 69.29 11.73
CA ASN A 273 16.80 69.19 12.07
C ASN A 273 15.99 68.11 11.34
N ASN A 274 16.53 67.46 10.30
CA ASN A 274 15.74 66.55 9.45
C ASN A 274 16.31 65.12 9.34
N ILE A 275 17.52 64.89 9.85
CA ILE A 275 18.17 63.58 9.84
C ILE A 275 17.48 62.62 10.81
N GLU A 276 16.93 63.09 11.93
CA GLU A 276 16.30 62.22 12.93
C GLU A 276 15.00 61.57 12.40
N ILE A 277 14.20 62.30 11.62
CA ILE A 277 12.98 61.76 10.99
C ILE A 277 13.36 60.75 9.89
N GLU A 278 14.35 61.06 9.06
CA GLU A 278 14.89 60.12 8.06
C GLU A 278 15.44 58.85 8.71
N HIS A 279 16.23 59.00 9.78
CA HIS A 279 16.80 57.86 10.50
C HIS A 279 15.70 56.97 11.08
N LYS A 280 14.68 57.54 11.73
CA LYS A 280 13.56 56.75 12.26
C LYS A 280 12.79 56.02 11.16
N ALA A 281 12.52 56.69 10.04
CA ALA A 281 11.84 56.06 8.90
C ALA A 281 12.68 54.92 8.29
N LEU A 282 13.99 55.13 8.12
CA LEU A 282 14.92 54.12 7.61
C LEU A 282 15.11 52.96 8.59
N GLU A 283 15.18 53.21 9.89
CA GLU A 283 15.23 52.17 10.92
C GLU A 283 13.96 51.32 10.91
N GLN A 284 12.79 51.95 10.85
CA GLN A 284 11.51 51.25 10.76
C GLN A 284 11.44 50.41 9.49
N PHE A 285 11.83 50.97 8.33
CA PHE A 285 11.87 50.25 7.07
C PHE A 285 12.84 49.06 7.08
N SER A 286 14.05 49.26 7.59
CA SER A 286 15.06 48.21 7.74
C SER A 286 14.56 47.07 8.63
N SER A 287 13.94 47.41 9.77
CA SER A 287 13.34 46.44 10.69
C SER A 287 12.24 45.62 9.99
N GLN A 288 11.35 46.28 9.24
CA GLN A 288 10.27 45.61 8.52
C GLN A 288 10.80 44.71 7.38
N LEU A 289 11.82 45.13 6.64
CA LEU A 289 12.46 44.29 5.62
C LEU A 289 13.16 43.07 6.25
N GLN A 290 13.85 43.26 7.37
CA GLN A 290 14.47 42.15 8.09
C GLN A 290 13.42 41.15 8.61
N GLN A 291 12.26 41.64 9.02
CA GLN A 291 11.17 40.77 9.45
C GLN A 291 10.52 40.03 8.26
N LEU A 292 10.25 40.73 7.16
CA LEU A 292 9.78 40.10 5.91
C LEU A 292 10.75 39.00 5.43
N GLY A 293 12.06 39.28 5.45
CA GLY A 293 13.08 38.29 5.10
C GLY A 293 13.21 37.14 6.09
N ARG A 294 12.77 37.30 7.35
CA ARG A 294 12.65 36.19 8.31
C ARG A 294 11.43 35.33 8.01
N ASP A 295 10.27 35.95 7.81
CA ASP A 295 9.01 35.27 7.49
C ASP A 295 9.16 34.43 6.21
N HIS A 296 9.80 34.98 5.18
CA HIS A 296 10.04 34.26 3.91
C HIS A 296 10.98 33.06 4.07
N ARG A 297 12.03 33.18 4.88
CA ARG A 297 12.92 32.06 5.20
C ARG A 297 12.21 30.98 5.99
N GLU A 298 11.34 31.37 6.93
CA GLU A 298 10.54 30.42 7.69
C GLU A 298 9.56 29.66 6.79
N LEU A 299 8.94 30.35 5.83
CA LEU A 299 8.03 29.76 4.84
C LEU A 299 8.75 28.73 3.96
N ILE A 300 9.93 29.07 3.45
CA ILE A 300 10.75 28.14 2.64
C ILE A 300 11.17 26.93 3.49
N ARG A 301 11.61 27.14 4.73
CA ARG A 301 12.01 26.06 5.64
C ARG A 301 10.83 25.12 5.91
N HIS A 302 9.67 25.66 6.25
CA HIS A 302 8.47 24.85 6.49
C HIS A 302 8.02 24.09 5.24
N GLY A 303 8.06 24.72 4.06
CA GLY A 303 7.77 24.04 2.80
C GLY A 303 8.71 22.87 2.52
N ALA A 304 10.01 23.05 2.77
CA ALA A 304 10.99 21.97 2.62
C ALA A 304 10.76 20.82 3.61
N GLU A 305 10.46 21.13 4.87
CA GLU A 305 10.14 20.13 5.90
C GLU A 305 8.89 19.31 5.54
N ALA A 306 7.84 19.97 5.04
CA ALA A 306 6.63 19.28 4.62
C ALA A 306 6.87 18.37 3.42
N ILE A 307 7.62 18.83 2.40
CA ILE A 307 7.99 18.00 1.24
C ILE A 307 8.76 16.76 1.69
N GLU A 308 9.70 16.92 2.63
CA GLU A 308 10.48 15.79 3.13
C GLU A 308 9.62 14.78 3.90
N GLN A 309 8.68 15.25 4.74
CA GLN A 309 7.75 14.37 5.44
C GLN A 309 6.78 13.65 4.48
N ILE A 310 6.30 14.34 3.43
CA ILE A 310 5.49 13.74 2.36
C ILE A 310 6.31 12.67 1.62
N ARG A 311 7.58 12.97 1.29
CA ARG A 311 8.49 12.04 0.61
C ARG A 311 8.70 10.78 1.46
N GLN A 312 8.96 10.94 2.76
CA GLN A 312 9.14 9.81 3.69
C GLN A 312 7.87 8.96 3.77
N SER A 313 6.71 9.59 3.96
CA SER A 313 5.41 8.89 4.05
C SER A 313 5.07 8.18 2.74
N SER A 314 5.38 8.78 1.59
CA SER A 314 5.20 8.15 0.28
C SER A 314 6.08 6.92 0.07
N GLN A 315 7.32 6.96 0.56
CA GLN A 315 8.21 5.79 0.55
C GLN A 315 7.69 4.66 1.46
N GLU A 316 7.20 5.02 2.65
CA GLU A 316 6.56 4.08 3.58
C GLU A 316 5.31 3.44 2.95
N LEU A 317 4.42 4.24 2.35
CA LEU A 317 3.26 3.76 1.62
C LEU A 317 3.65 2.81 0.48
N THR A 318 4.67 3.15 -0.30
CA THR A 318 5.16 2.30 -1.39
C THR A 318 5.64 0.95 -0.86
N ALA A 319 6.40 0.95 0.25
CA ALA A 319 6.86 -0.29 0.88
C ALA A 319 5.68 -1.15 1.36
N MET A 320 4.67 -0.55 2.01
CA MET A 320 3.48 -1.26 2.48
C MET A 320 2.64 -1.82 1.32
N PHE A 321 2.51 -1.08 0.21
CA PHE A 321 1.84 -1.58 -0.99
C PHE A 321 2.57 -2.78 -1.59
N MET A 322 3.91 -2.73 -1.67
CA MET A 322 4.71 -3.85 -2.18
C MET A 322 4.57 -5.10 -1.28
N ASP A 323 4.55 -4.93 0.03
CA ASP A 323 4.38 -6.03 0.98
C ASP A 323 2.95 -6.63 0.91
N THR A 324 1.95 -5.78 0.70
CA THR A 324 0.56 -6.22 0.45
C THR A 324 0.45 -6.97 -0.87
N LEU A 325 1.09 -6.48 -1.93
CA LEU A 325 1.12 -7.15 -3.24
C LEU A 325 1.84 -8.52 -3.17
N ALA A 326 2.93 -8.61 -2.42
CA ALA A 326 3.62 -9.87 -2.17
C ALA A 326 2.70 -10.86 -1.44
N SER A 327 1.89 -10.37 -0.49
CA SER A 327 0.94 -11.20 0.25
C SER A 327 -0.12 -11.83 -0.67
N VAL A 328 -0.47 -11.22 -1.81
CA VAL A 328 -1.45 -11.75 -2.79
C VAL A 328 -0.96 -13.04 -3.49
N GLN A 329 0.33 -13.36 -3.44
CA GLN A 329 0.88 -14.59 -4.06
C GLN A 329 0.26 -15.89 -3.53
N PHE A 330 -0.38 -15.87 -2.34
CA PHE A 330 -1.14 -17.00 -1.81
C PHE A 330 -2.24 -17.50 -2.77
N GLN A 331 -2.75 -16.63 -3.66
CA GLN A 331 -3.76 -17.01 -4.65
C GLN A 331 -3.28 -18.10 -5.60
N ASP A 332 -2.01 -18.06 -6.04
CA ASP A 332 -1.48 -19.10 -6.93
C ASP A 332 -1.33 -20.43 -6.19
N VAL A 333 -0.86 -20.39 -4.93
CA VAL A 333 -0.77 -21.58 -4.06
C VAL A 333 -2.16 -22.18 -3.83
N THR A 334 -3.14 -21.35 -3.51
CA THR A 334 -4.54 -21.74 -3.31
C THR A 334 -5.10 -22.40 -4.57
N ARG A 335 -4.88 -21.79 -5.75
CA ARG A 335 -5.30 -22.35 -7.04
C ARG A 335 -4.70 -23.73 -7.27
N GLN A 336 -3.38 -23.89 -7.09
CA GLN A 336 -2.69 -25.18 -7.26
C GLN A 336 -3.23 -26.25 -6.31
N GLN A 337 -3.46 -25.91 -5.04
CA GLN A 337 -4.03 -26.85 -4.07
C GLN A 337 -5.45 -27.29 -4.46
N ILE A 338 -6.30 -26.36 -4.92
CA ILE A 338 -7.64 -26.68 -5.43
C ILE A 338 -7.56 -27.58 -6.66
N GLU A 339 -6.68 -27.29 -7.62
CA GLU A 339 -6.47 -28.13 -8.81
C GLU A 339 -6.06 -29.56 -8.44
N HIS A 340 -5.21 -29.73 -7.43
CA HIS A 340 -4.85 -31.06 -6.90
C HIS A 340 -6.06 -31.80 -6.31
N VAL A 341 -6.90 -31.12 -5.53
CA VAL A 341 -8.12 -31.71 -4.98
C VAL A 341 -9.12 -32.08 -6.10
N VAL A 342 -9.33 -31.19 -7.07
CA VAL A 342 -10.21 -31.45 -8.22
C VAL A 342 -9.72 -32.65 -9.03
N ALA A 343 -8.41 -32.76 -9.28
CA ALA A 343 -7.82 -33.90 -9.96
C ALA A 343 -8.03 -35.20 -9.17
N ALA A 344 -7.88 -35.16 -7.85
CA ALA A 344 -8.14 -36.30 -6.98
C ALA A 344 -9.61 -36.72 -6.99
N LEU A 345 -10.56 -35.79 -6.91
CA LEU A 345 -11.99 -36.07 -7.01
C LEU A 345 -12.37 -36.63 -8.39
N THR A 346 -11.72 -36.18 -9.46
CA THR A 346 -11.92 -36.74 -10.80
C THR A 346 -11.46 -38.19 -10.86
N ARG A 347 -10.31 -38.52 -10.26
CA ARG A 347 -9.84 -39.92 -10.12
C ARG A 347 -10.80 -40.77 -9.30
N LEU A 348 -11.40 -40.20 -8.24
CA LEU A 348 -12.40 -40.88 -7.43
C LEU A 348 -13.66 -41.21 -8.24
N ASP A 349 -14.14 -40.28 -9.07
CA ASP A 349 -15.29 -40.50 -9.96
C ASP A 349 -15.00 -41.60 -11.00
N GLU A 350 -13.81 -41.58 -11.60
CA GLU A 350 -13.37 -42.63 -12.52
C GLU A 350 -13.32 -44.01 -11.84
N HIS A 351 -12.75 -44.07 -10.63
CA HIS A 351 -12.71 -45.29 -9.81
C HIS A 351 -14.12 -45.80 -9.48
N ALA A 352 -15.03 -44.91 -9.07
CA ALA A 352 -16.42 -45.27 -8.79
C ALA A 352 -17.15 -45.83 -10.03
N ARG A 353 -16.90 -45.27 -11.22
CA ARG A 353 -17.41 -45.81 -12.49
C ARG A 353 -16.81 -47.18 -12.83
N LEU A 354 -15.54 -47.43 -12.52
CA LEU A 354 -14.92 -48.75 -12.67
C LEU A 354 -15.54 -49.79 -11.72
N LEU A 355 -15.74 -49.44 -10.45
CA LEU A 355 -16.41 -50.30 -9.47
C LEU A 355 -17.85 -50.63 -9.90
N SER A 356 -18.61 -49.64 -10.38
CA SER A 356 -19.97 -49.82 -10.89
C SER A 356 -20.01 -50.77 -12.10
N ARG A 357 -19.09 -50.59 -13.07
CA ARG A 357 -18.96 -51.51 -14.22
C ARG A 357 -18.68 -52.94 -13.76
N ARG A 358 -17.76 -53.13 -12.80
CA ARG A 358 -17.43 -54.46 -12.25
C ARG A 358 -18.60 -55.15 -11.55
N LEU A 359 -19.47 -54.39 -10.87
CA LEU A 359 -20.69 -54.97 -10.28
C LEU A 359 -21.68 -55.45 -11.35
N LEU A 360 -21.77 -54.74 -12.49
CA LEU A 360 -22.72 -55.04 -13.56
C LEU A 360 -22.24 -56.14 -14.53
N SER A 361 -20.93 -56.34 -14.71
CA SER A 361 -20.35 -57.33 -15.64
C SER A 361 -19.51 -58.39 -14.91
N ALA A 362 -20.09 -59.57 -14.66
CA ALA A 362 -19.43 -60.70 -13.98
C ALA A 362 -18.35 -61.43 -14.80
N ASP A 363 -18.25 -61.13 -16.10
CA ASP A 363 -17.30 -61.69 -17.08
C ASP A 363 -16.29 -60.63 -17.57
N ALA A 364 -16.21 -59.45 -16.94
CA ALA A 364 -15.19 -58.47 -17.33
C ALA A 364 -13.80 -59.06 -17.03
N GLU A 365 -13.02 -59.25 -18.08
CA GLU A 365 -11.59 -59.57 -17.98
C GLU A 365 -10.89 -58.57 -17.07
N ASP A 366 -9.81 -59.04 -16.44
CA ASP A 366 -9.08 -58.42 -15.34
C ASP A 366 -8.37 -57.11 -15.77
N ASP A 367 -9.14 -56.06 -16.07
CA ASP A 367 -8.62 -54.69 -16.16
C ASP A 367 -8.17 -54.33 -14.74
N GLU A 368 -6.86 -54.30 -14.52
CA GLU A 368 -6.17 -54.15 -13.24
C GLU A 368 -6.78 -52.99 -12.40
N LEU A 369 -7.72 -53.31 -11.51
CA LEU A 369 -8.32 -52.31 -10.62
C LEU A 369 -7.31 -51.97 -9.55
N ARG A 370 -6.67 -50.83 -9.75
CA ARG A 370 -5.76 -50.25 -8.78
C ARG A 370 -6.54 -49.85 -7.52
N PRO A 371 -6.12 -50.29 -6.32
CA PRO A 371 -6.81 -49.93 -5.08
C PRO A 371 -6.80 -48.42 -4.84
N LEU A 372 -7.84 -47.93 -4.15
CA LEU A 372 -7.93 -46.51 -3.77
C LEU A 372 -6.74 -46.05 -2.90
N THR A 373 -6.10 -46.98 -2.18
CA THR A 373 -4.87 -46.72 -1.44
C THR A 373 -3.69 -46.34 -2.33
N GLU A 374 -3.58 -46.92 -3.53
CA GLU A 374 -2.56 -46.51 -4.50
C GLU A 374 -2.87 -45.13 -5.08
N HIS A 375 -4.13 -44.83 -5.35
CA HIS A 375 -4.53 -43.48 -5.79
C HIS A 375 -4.18 -42.42 -4.75
N LEU A 376 -4.37 -42.71 -3.45
CA LEU A 376 -3.93 -41.82 -2.37
C LEU A 376 -2.42 -41.66 -2.34
N GLN A 377 -1.66 -42.72 -2.59
CA GLN A 377 -0.21 -42.66 -2.66
C GLN A 377 0.29 -41.84 -3.87
N ASP A 378 -0.36 -41.97 -5.04
CA ASP A 378 -0.08 -41.16 -6.22
C ASP A 378 -0.31 -39.67 -5.90
N ILE A 379 -1.43 -39.33 -5.27
CA ILE A 379 -1.75 -37.96 -4.84
C ILE A 379 -0.68 -37.46 -3.85
N TYR A 380 -0.27 -38.29 -2.88
CA TYR A 380 0.77 -37.94 -1.92
C TYR A 380 2.12 -37.66 -2.59
N SER A 381 2.48 -38.45 -3.60
CA SER A 381 3.72 -38.26 -4.36
C SER A 381 3.76 -36.94 -5.13
N GLY A 382 2.59 -36.44 -5.54
CA GLY A 382 2.43 -35.15 -6.21
C GLY A 382 2.51 -33.93 -5.29
N TYR A 383 2.52 -34.10 -3.97
CA TYR A 383 2.64 -32.99 -3.05
C TYR A 383 4.06 -32.44 -2.97
N VAL A 384 4.18 -31.14 -3.19
CA VAL A 384 5.44 -30.42 -3.08
C VAL A 384 5.59 -29.76 -1.69
N MET A 385 4.48 -29.46 -1.03
CA MET A 385 4.48 -28.75 0.26
C MET A 385 4.43 -29.69 1.47
N HIS A 386 5.13 -29.32 2.55
CA HIS A 386 5.11 -30.06 3.81
C HIS A 386 3.70 -30.07 4.44
N ALA A 387 2.97 -28.95 4.39
CA ALA A 387 1.62 -28.84 4.91
C ALA A 387 0.68 -29.88 4.27
N GLN A 388 0.69 -29.98 2.93
CA GLN A 388 -0.10 -30.97 2.18
C GLN A 388 0.23 -32.41 2.62
N ARG A 389 1.51 -32.74 2.81
CA ARG A 389 1.93 -34.08 3.27
C ARG A 389 1.49 -34.37 4.70
N SER A 390 1.63 -33.39 5.58
CA SER A 390 1.20 -33.48 6.98
C SER A 390 -0.31 -33.69 7.08
N ASP A 391 -1.08 -32.90 6.34
CA ASP A 391 -2.54 -32.99 6.31
C ASP A 391 -3.01 -34.35 5.80
N HIS A 392 -2.38 -34.85 4.74
CA HIS A 392 -2.67 -36.19 4.21
C HIS A 392 -2.43 -37.30 5.24
N HIS A 393 -1.28 -37.30 5.92
CA HIS A 393 -1.00 -38.28 6.97
C HIS A 393 -1.97 -38.16 8.15
N SER A 394 -2.27 -36.94 8.59
CA SER A 394 -3.19 -36.71 9.71
C SER A 394 -4.61 -37.20 9.40
N ALA A 395 -5.08 -36.97 8.17
CA ALA A 395 -6.38 -37.42 7.71
C ALA A 395 -6.46 -38.95 7.60
N LEU A 396 -5.39 -39.60 7.12
CA LEU A 396 -5.31 -41.07 7.10
C LEU A 396 -5.33 -41.68 8.51
N ALA A 397 -4.63 -41.05 9.46
CA ALA A 397 -4.63 -41.49 10.86
C ALA A 397 -6.02 -41.33 11.50
N ALA A 398 -6.69 -40.19 11.28
CA ALA A 398 -8.04 -39.93 11.78
C ALA A 398 -9.06 -40.92 11.20
N ALA A 399 -9.05 -41.14 9.90
CA ALA A 399 -9.95 -42.08 9.25
C ALA A 399 -9.65 -43.55 9.63
N GLY A 400 -8.40 -43.88 9.94
CA GLY A 400 -8.00 -45.18 10.48
C GLY A 400 -8.54 -45.44 11.90
N ALA A 401 -8.53 -44.42 12.77
CA ALA A 401 -9.08 -44.51 14.12
C ALA A 401 -10.61 -44.70 14.10
N VAL A 402 -11.32 -43.96 13.25
CA VAL A 402 -12.78 -44.10 13.09
C VAL A 402 -13.17 -45.50 12.62
N GLN A 403 -12.42 -46.10 11.69
CA GLN A 403 -12.70 -47.47 11.22
C GLN A 403 -12.39 -48.55 12.27
N ALA A 404 -11.43 -48.32 13.16
CA ALA A 404 -11.12 -49.24 14.26
C ALA A 404 -12.26 -49.27 15.29
N ASP A 405 -12.84 -48.11 15.61
CA ASP A 405 -14.02 -48.01 16.49
C ASP A 405 -15.28 -48.64 15.87
N THR A 406 -15.52 -48.45 14.55
CA THR A 406 -16.68 -49.07 13.88
C THR A 406 -16.54 -50.60 13.76
N ARG A 407 -15.31 -51.12 13.62
CA ARG A 407 -15.05 -52.58 13.69
C ARG A 407 -15.21 -53.13 15.10
N ALA A 408 -14.76 -52.41 16.12
CA ALA A 408 -14.96 -52.80 17.52
C ALA A 408 -16.45 -52.80 17.93
N ALA A 409 -17.25 -51.87 17.41
CA ALA A 409 -18.68 -51.79 17.66
C ALA A 409 -19.51 -52.87 16.92
N SER A 410 -18.98 -53.45 15.82
CA SER A 410 -19.66 -54.52 15.05
C SER A 410 -19.32 -55.94 15.53
N THR A 411 -18.28 -56.11 16.35
CA THR A 411 -18.03 -57.33 17.12
C THR A 411 -18.75 -57.24 18.47
N GLY A 412 -19.89 -57.94 18.61
CA GLY A 412 -20.66 -57.99 19.87
C GLY A 412 -19.86 -58.46 21.10
N PRO A 413 -20.37 -58.24 22.31
CA PRO A 413 -19.60 -58.33 23.55
C PRO A 413 -19.38 -59.79 23.96
N THR A 414 -18.25 -60.38 23.57
CA THR A 414 -17.80 -61.67 24.10
C THR A 414 -16.31 -61.67 24.42
N ALA A 415 -15.90 -60.82 25.36
CA ALA A 415 -14.72 -61.11 26.18
C ALA A 415 -14.78 -60.32 27.49
N ARG A 416 -14.98 -61.05 28.59
CA ARG A 416 -14.81 -60.57 29.96
C ARG A 416 -13.34 -60.16 30.16
N PRO A 417 -13.01 -58.95 30.63
CA PRO A 417 -11.62 -58.60 30.90
C PRO A 417 -11.10 -59.42 32.09
N PRO A 418 -9.84 -59.88 32.09
CA PRO A 418 -9.22 -60.45 33.28
C PRO A 418 -9.04 -59.35 34.35
N ALA A 419 -9.24 -59.75 35.60
CA ALA A 419 -9.20 -58.89 36.78
C ALA A 419 -7.85 -58.17 36.97
N PRO A 420 -7.83 -56.98 37.60
CA PRO A 420 -6.62 -56.21 37.83
C PRO A 420 -5.77 -56.83 38.96
N THR A 421 -4.51 -57.16 38.67
CA THR A 421 -3.48 -57.34 39.70
C THR A 421 -2.88 -55.98 40.04
N SER A 422 -3.03 -55.56 41.29
CA SER A 422 -2.44 -54.33 41.87
C SER A 422 -0.92 -54.47 42.07
N PRO A 423 -0.19 -53.35 42.25
CA PRO A 423 1.20 -53.19 41.83
C PRO A 423 2.22 -53.58 42.92
N ALA A 424 3.37 -54.10 42.49
CA ALA A 424 4.59 -54.15 43.30
C ALA A 424 5.59 -53.13 42.73
N GLY A 425 6.10 -52.29 43.62
CA GLY A 425 6.90 -51.11 43.30
C GLY A 425 8.27 -51.38 42.68
N GLY A 426 8.75 -50.35 41.98
CA GLY A 426 10.11 -50.19 41.48
C GLY A 426 10.27 -48.76 40.99
N GLU A 427 11.22 -48.05 41.60
CA GLU A 427 11.51 -46.61 41.58
C GLU A 427 11.75 -45.92 40.21
N PRO A 428 11.72 -44.56 40.17
CA PRO A 428 11.81 -43.79 38.93
C PRO A 428 13.25 -43.58 38.48
N LYS A 429 13.51 -43.69 37.17
CA LYS A 429 14.69 -43.10 36.55
C LYS A 429 14.31 -41.87 35.75
N ILE A 430 14.78 -40.73 36.27
CA ILE A 430 15.00 -39.47 35.56
C ILE A 430 16.31 -39.62 34.77
N GLU A 431 16.31 -39.22 33.50
CA GLU A 431 17.44 -38.68 32.71
C GLU A 431 16.88 -38.30 31.32
N LEU A 432 16.48 -37.04 31.09
CA LEU A 432 17.22 -36.00 30.35
C LEU A 432 17.85 -36.47 29.02
N PHE A 433 17.18 -36.24 27.88
CA PHE A 433 17.45 -35.15 26.91
C PHE A 433 16.34 -35.11 25.84
#